data_AF-A0A5C1ACG1-F1
#
_entry.id   AF-A0A5C1ACG1-F1
#
_cell.length_a   1.000
_cell.length_b   1.000
_cell.length_c   1.000
_cell.angle_alpha   90.00
_cell.angle_beta   90.00
_cell.angle_gamma   90.00
#
_symmetry.space_group_name_H-M   'P 1'
#
loop_
_entity.id
_entity.type
_entity.pdbx_description
1 polymer ?
#
loop_
_entity_poly.entity_id
_entity_poly.type
_entity_poly.pdbx_seq_one_letter_code
_entity_poly.pdbx_strand_id
1 'polypeptide(L)'
;MPIDTRSNVKMMLGITTDDDDDFLDRLMGAADAFIVSHCGRSFTGGAFTEYHPAGGRVLFLANFPISTVTGVKVDPSGAFGAETLLGADAYALLADRGVLTARGGAFGGSGDGPVAVQVVYETATDAVPLPVSRAYAELVGIWYRQAKTAAHLGQLNLISQEEGGMETTYASGANGFRVPATVLQLLELYRVPPM
;
A
#
# COMPACT_ATOMS: atom_id res chain seq x y z
N MET A 1 -4.10 4.82 9.66
CA MET A 1 -4.41 6.19 9.23
C MET A 1 -4.81 6.11 7.77
N PRO A 2 -5.85 6.82 7.31
CA PRO A 2 -6.24 6.79 5.91
C PRO A 2 -5.24 7.53 5.03
N ILE A 3 -5.14 7.14 3.76
CA ILE A 3 -4.25 7.79 2.77
C ILE A 3 -4.61 9.27 2.55
N ASP A 4 -5.89 9.62 2.72
CA ASP A 4 -6.36 11.01 2.63
C ASP A 4 -7.45 11.27 3.69
N THR A 5 -7.76 12.54 3.93
CA THR A 5 -8.78 12.95 4.89
C THR A 5 -10.19 12.79 4.34
N ARG A 6 -11.17 12.51 5.22
CA ARG A 6 -12.59 12.45 4.85
C ARG A 6 -13.07 13.74 4.20
N SER A 7 -12.62 14.89 4.70
CA SER A 7 -12.96 16.20 4.14
C SER A 7 -12.52 16.34 2.68
N ASN A 8 -11.30 15.89 2.35
CA ASN A 8 -10.80 15.93 0.98
C ASN A 8 -11.58 14.99 0.06
N VAL A 9 -11.91 13.79 0.53
CA VAL A 9 -12.76 12.84 -0.21
C VAL A 9 -14.14 13.45 -0.47
N LYS A 10 -14.80 14.01 0.55
CA LYS A 10 -16.12 14.67 0.40
C LYS A 10 -16.07 15.82 -0.60
N MET A 11 -15.02 16.64 -0.53
CA MET A 11 -14.80 17.74 -1.48
C MET A 11 -14.68 17.22 -2.91
N MET A 12 -13.93 16.14 -3.15
CA MET A 12 -13.78 15.55 -4.49
C MET A 12 -15.07 14.91 -5.02
N LEU A 13 -15.92 14.39 -4.14
CA LEU A 13 -17.21 13.79 -4.49
C LEU A 13 -18.36 14.79 -4.57
N GLY A 14 -18.14 16.05 -4.15
CA GLY A 14 -19.19 17.06 -4.06
C GLY A 14 -20.23 16.79 -2.96
N ILE A 15 -19.89 16.00 -1.95
CA ILE A 15 -20.76 15.68 -0.82
C ILE A 15 -20.65 16.79 0.23
N THR A 16 -21.78 17.41 0.56
CA THR A 16 -21.84 18.57 1.48
C THR A 16 -22.47 18.25 2.83
N THR A 17 -23.19 17.13 2.95
CA THR A 17 -23.82 16.68 4.21
C THR A 17 -23.00 15.60 4.89
N ASP A 18 -23.28 15.34 6.15
CA ASP A 18 -22.58 14.35 6.98
C ASP A 18 -23.33 13.00 7.08
N ASP A 19 -24.44 12.84 6.34
CA ASP A 19 -25.34 11.68 6.47
C ASP A 19 -24.67 10.35 6.09
N ASP A 20 -23.65 10.40 5.23
CA ASP A 20 -22.94 9.23 4.73
C ASP A 20 -21.52 9.10 5.33
N ASP A 21 -21.17 9.86 6.37
CA ASP A 21 -19.79 9.88 6.93
C ASP A 21 -19.32 8.49 7.39
N ASP A 22 -20.15 7.76 8.14
CA ASP A 22 -19.83 6.39 8.58
C ASP A 22 -19.67 5.42 7.40
N PHE A 23 -20.42 5.65 6.32
CA PHE A 23 -20.34 4.84 5.13
C PHE A 23 -19.07 5.14 4.33
N LEU A 24 -18.71 6.43 4.20
CA LEU A 24 -17.46 6.87 3.60
C LEU A 24 -16.26 6.34 4.37
N ASP A 25 -16.26 6.36 5.70
CA ASP A 25 -15.17 5.83 6.53
C ASP A 25 -14.91 4.34 6.25
N ARG A 26 -15.97 3.55 6.05
CA ARG A 26 -15.84 2.13 5.68
C ARG A 26 -15.27 1.94 4.27
N LEU A 27 -15.71 2.75 3.30
CA LEU A 27 -15.18 2.70 1.93
C LEU A 27 -13.72 3.15 1.87
N MET A 28 -13.37 4.17 2.64
CA MET A 28 -12.02 4.67 2.81
C MET A 28 -11.10 3.59 3.36
N GLY A 29 -11.49 2.88 4.42
CA GLY A 29 -10.72 1.76 4.96
C GLY A 29 -10.56 0.59 3.97
N ALA A 30 -11.59 0.30 3.18
CA ALA A 30 -11.49 -0.69 2.11
C ALA A 30 -10.53 -0.24 0.99
N ALA A 31 -10.53 1.05 0.66
CA ALA A 31 -9.67 1.62 -0.37
C ALA A 31 -8.20 1.63 0.08
N ASP A 32 -7.94 1.91 1.36
CA ASP A 32 -6.60 1.79 1.95
C ASP A 32 -6.07 0.35 1.81
N ALA A 33 -6.88 -0.65 2.20
CA ALA A 33 -6.50 -2.05 2.08
C ALA A 33 -6.24 -2.46 0.62
N PHE A 34 -7.07 -2.00 -0.31
CA PHE A 34 -6.87 -2.24 -1.75
C PHE A 34 -5.56 -1.63 -2.25
N ILE A 35 -5.28 -0.34 -1.97
CA ILE A 35 -4.06 0.31 -2.45
C ILE A 35 -2.81 -0.33 -1.86
N VAL A 36 -2.82 -0.67 -0.56
CA VAL A 36 -1.68 -1.32 0.11
C VAL A 36 -1.41 -2.70 -0.51
N SER A 37 -2.45 -3.52 -0.70
CA SER A 37 -2.31 -4.84 -1.32
C SER A 37 -1.90 -4.77 -2.79
N HIS A 38 -2.41 -3.79 -3.53
CA HIS A 38 -2.10 -3.63 -4.95
C HIS A 38 -0.67 -3.11 -5.18
N CYS A 39 -0.25 -2.10 -4.41
CA CYS A 39 1.07 -1.51 -4.54
C CYS A 39 2.16 -2.29 -3.81
N GLY A 40 1.80 -3.14 -2.84
CA GLY A 40 2.74 -3.89 -2.00
C GLY A 40 3.49 -3.02 -0.99
N ARG A 41 2.98 -1.83 -0.66
CA ARG A 41 3.60 -0.88 0.28
C ARG A 41 2.59 0.01 0.98
N SER A 42 2.98 0.58 2.12
CA SER A 42 2.24 1.60 2.84
C SER A 42 2.62 3.01 2.39
N PHE A 43 1.63 3.90 2.29
CA PHE A 43 1.82 5.31 1.96
C PHE A 43 1.60 6.25 3.16
N THR A 44 1.10 5.72 4.28
CA THR A 44 0.72 6.51 5.48
C THR A 44 1.89 6.75 6.43
N GLY A 45 3.09 6.35 6.01
CA GLY A 45 4.31 6.43 6.80
C GLY A 45 4.38 5.44 7.95
N GLY A 46 5.39 5.60 8.80
CA GLY A 46 5.57 4.84 10.03
C GLY A 46 6.91 4.12 10.13
N ALA A 47 7.03 3.28 11.15
CA ALA A 47 8.22 2.45 11.37
C ALA A 47 8.02 1.06 10.75
N PHE A 48 9.04 0.60 10.02
CA PHE A 48 9.04 -0.66 9.29
C PHE A 48 10.26 -1.49 9.66
N THR A 49 10.05 -2.80 9.72
CA THR A 49 11.11 -3.81 9.86
C THR A 49 10.99 -4.77 8.69
N GLU A 50 12.00 -4.77 7.83
CA GLU A 50 12.09 -5.68 6.68
C GLU A 50 13.22 -6.68 6.86
N TYR A 51 13.01 -7.87 6.32
CA TYR A 51 13.96 -8.97 6.34
C TYR A 51 14.34 -9.33 4.91
N HIS A 52 15.64 -9.44 4.66
CA HIS A 52 16.17 -9.74 3.34
C HIS A 52 17.16 -10.91 3.36
N PRO A 53 17.32 -11.61 2.23
CA PRO A 53 18.36 -12.60 2.07
C PRO A 53 19.75 -11.96 2.04
N ALA A 54 20.76 -12.74 2.42
CA ALA A 54 22.16 -12.33 2.28
C ALA A 54 22.67 -12.43 0.83
N GLY A 55 23.88 -11.92 0.59
CA GLY A 55 24.60 -12.01 -0.67
C GLY A 55 24.27 -10.90 -1.66
N GLY A 56 23.21 -10.12 -1.42
CA GLY A 56 22.89 -8.92 -2.19
C GLY A 56 23.79 -7.75 -1.80
N ARG A 57 24.36 -7.04 -2.79
CA ARG A 57 25.05 -5.75 -2.55
C ARG A 57 24.07 -4.57 -2.47
N VAL A 58 22.88 -4.77 -3.02
CA VAL A 58 21.80 -3.78 -3.08
C VAL A 58 20.56 -4.42 -2.48
N LEU A 59 19.90 -3.70 -1.58
CA LEU A 59 18.62 -4.06 -0.99
C LEU A 59 17.58 -3.02 -1.41
N PHE A 60 16.41 -3.52 -1.77
CA PHE A 60 15.25 -2.70 -2.10
C PHE A 60 14.24 -2.81 -0.97
N LEU A 61 13.98 -1.68 -0.32
CA LEU A 61 12.99 -1.55 0.73
C LEU A 61 11.63 -1.25 0.11
N ALA A 62 10.57 -1.86 0.64
CA ALA A 62 9.23 -1.72 0.08
C ALA A 62 8.66 -0.30 0.26
N ASN A 63 8.94 0.35 1.41
CA ASN A 63 8.36 1.65 1.74
C ASN A 63 9.38 2.78 1.54
N PHE A 64 9.00 3.78 0.74
CA PHE A 64 9.79 4.97 0.46
C PHE A 64 8.87 6.16 0.11
N PRO A 65 9.27 7.42 0.40
CA PRO A 65 10.60 7.88 0.80
C PRO A 65 10.95 7.58 2.26
N ILE A 66 12.22 7.24 2.51
CA ILE A 66 12.74 6.92 3.85
C ILE A 66 13.18 8.20 4.55
N SER A 67 12.68 8.43 5.76
CA SER A 67 13.05 9.58 6.58
C SER A 67 14.30 9.27 7.41
N THR A 68 14.34 8.11 8.06
CA THR A 68 15.44 7.69 8.93
C THR A 68 15.65 6.18 8.82
N VAL A 69 16.90 5.74 8.95
CA VAL A 69 17.22 4.31 9.12
C VAL A 69 17.71 4.13 10.55
N THR A 70 16.92 3.41 11.34
CA THR A 70 17.19 3.15 12.75
C THR A 70 18.29 2.11 12.92
N GLY A 71 18.36 1.14 12.01
CA GLY A 71 19.45 0.17 12.01
C GLY A 71 19.40 -0.82 10.85
N VAL A 72 20.59 -1.21 10.39
CA VAL A 72 20.79 -2.33 9.47
C VAL A 72 21.59 -3.38 10.21
N LYS A 73 21.05 -4.59 10.34
CA LYS A 73 21.72 -5.70 11.03
C LYS A 73 21.94 -6.85 10.08
N VAL A 74 23.11 -7.48 10.15
CA VAL A 74 23.44 -8.67 9.35
C VAL A 74 23.78 -9.80 10.30
N ASP A 75 22.90 -10.80 10.37
CA ASP A 75 23.02 -11.94 11.25
C ASP A 75 22.59 -13.23 10.54
N PRO A 76 23.53 -14.11 10.18
CA PRO A 76 23.22 -15.41 9.56
C PRO A 76 22.38 -16.32 10.45
N SER A 77 22.40 -16.12 11.76
CA SER A 77 21.63 -16.91 12.74
C SER A 77 20.19 -16.40 12.94
N GLY A 78 19.89 -15.18 12.45
CA GLY A 78 18.57 -14.54 12.57
C GLY A 78 18.22 -14.03 13.97
N ALA A 79 19.18 -13.94 14.91
CA ALA A 79 18.95 -13.43 16.26
C ALA A 79 18.93 -11.88 16.33
N PHE A 80 19.62 -11.21 15.40
CA PHE A 80 19.64 -9.75 15.22
C PHE A 80 19.96 -8.96 16.50
N GLY A 81 21.01 -9.38 17.21
CA GLY A 81 21.52 -8.70 18.41
C GLY A 81 22.13 -7.32 18.13
N ALA A 82 22.53 -6.60 19.19
CA ALA A 82 23.17 -5.29 19.05
C ALA A 82 24.53 -5.37 18.33
N GLU A 83 25.26 -6.47 18.52
CA GLU A 83 26.58 -6.71 17.92
C GLU A 83 26.56 -6.90 16.40
N THR A 84 25.38 -7.19 15.83
CA THR A 84 25.22 -7.39 14.37
C THR A 84 24.82 -6.12 13.64
N LEU A 85 24.73 -4.99 14.34
CA LEU A 85 24.44 -3.68 13.78
C LEU A 85 25.59 -3.17 12.93
N LEU A 86 25.29 -2.86 11.67
CA LEU A 86 26.21 -2.19 10.77
C LEU A 86 26.25 -0.68 11.06
N GLY A 87 27.47 -0.14 11.09
CA GLY A 87 27.69 1.31 11.12
C GLY A 87 27.12 1.99 9.87
N ALA A 88 26.70 3.25 10.01
CA ALA A 88 26.11 4.03 8.91
C ALA A 88 27.08 4.28 7.75
N ASP A 89 28.39 4.14 7.99
CA ASP A 89 29.46 4.22 7.01
C ASP A 89 29.61 2.96 6.14
N ALA A 90 29.05 1.82 6.58
CA ALA A 90 29.09 0.56 5.86
C ALA A 90 28.14 0.51 4.65
N TYR A 91 27.17 1.42 4.57
CA TYR A 91 26.17 1.46 3.50
C TYR A 91 25.90 2.89 2.99
N ALA A 92 25.25 2.98 1.85
CA ALA A 92 24.71 4.21 1.28
C ALA A 92 23.20 4.06 1.11
N LEU A 93 22.44 5.08 1.54
CA LEU A 93 20.99 5.13 1.43
C LEU A 93 20.60 6.09 0.30
N LEU A 94 19.78 5.62 -0.62
CA LEU A 94 19.02 6.45 -1.55
C LEU A 94 17.57 6.50 -1.06
N ALA A 95 17.31 7.46 -0.17
CA ALA A 95 16.05 7.59 0.57
C ALA A 95 14.80 7.68 -0.34
N ASP A 96 14.90 8.41 -1.45
CA ASP A 96 13.79 8.64 -2.38
C ASP A 96 13.34 7.39 -3.13
N ARG A 97 14.20 6.37 -3.21
CA ARG A 97 13.96 5.14 -3.96
C ARG A 97 13.92 3.89 -3.08
N GLY A 98 14.11 4.03 -1.77
CA GLY A 98 14.17 2.90 -0.85
C GLY A 98 15.35 1.97 -1.10
N VAL A 99 16.49 2.47 -1.61
CA VAL A 99 17.63 1.62 -1.98
C VAL A 99 18.75 1.74 -0.96
N LEU A 100 19.18 0.60 -0.42
CA LEU A 100 20.39 0.49 0.40
C LEU A 100 21.49 -0.23 -0.39
N THR A 101 22.66 0.38 -0.47
CA THR A 101 23.84 -0.20 -1.14
C THR A 101 24.97 -0.38 -0.16
N ALA A 102 25.51 -1.58 -0.05
CA ALA A 102 26.69 -1.85 0.78
C ALA A 102 27.97 -1.27 0.14
N ARG A 103 28.83 -0.64 0.95
CA ARG A 103 30.08 0.01 0.52
C ARG A 103 31.31 -0.91 0.54
N GLY A 104 31.29 -1.97 1.34
CA GLY A 104 32.42 -2.86 1.56
C GLY A 104 32.29 -4.29 1.01
N GLY A 105 31.17 -4.63 0.34
CA GLY A 105 30.89 -6.00 -0.09
C GLY A 105 29.39 -6.25 -0.23
N ALA A 106 28.94 -7.50 -0.27
CA ALA A 106 27.53 -7.84 -0.13
C ALA A 106 27.07 -7.73 1.33
N PHE A 107 25.76 -7.56 1.56
CA PHE A 107 25.18 -7.74 2.87
C PHE A 107 25.17 -9.24 3.22
N GLY A 108 25.98 -9.65 4.20
CA GLY A 108 26.16 -11.06 4.57
C GLY A 108 26.97 -11.87 3.55
N GLY A 109 27.28 -13.12 3.88
CA GLY A 109 27.95 -14.08 3.03
C GLY A 109 27.02 -14.73 2.02
N SER A 110 27.54 -15.06 0.83
CA SER A 110 26.84 -15.85 -0.19
C SER A 110 26.65 -17.29 0.30
N GLY A 111 25.60 -17.54 1.07
CA GLY A 111 25.36 -18.81 1.75
C GLY A 111 24.65 -18.66 3.09
N ASP A 112 24.56 -17.44 3.61
CA ASP A 112 23.73 -17.15 4.78
C ASP A 112 22.24 -17.25 4.41
N GLY A 113 21.41 -17.62 5.38
CA GLY A 113 20.01 -17.98 5.16
C GLY A 113 19.13 -16.89 4.53
N PRO A 114 17.89 -17.23 4.15
CA PRO A 114 16.96 -16.31 3.45
C PRO A 114 16.54 -15.08 4.28
N VAL A 115 16.84 -15.07 5.59
CA VAL A 115 16.51 -14.00 6.54
C VAL A 115 17.78 -13.64 7.32
N ALA A 116 18.80 -13.15 6.61
CA ALA A 116 20.09 -12.85 7.19
C ALA A 116 20.31 -11.34 7.41
N VAL A 117 19.47 -10.49 6.82
CA VAL A 117 19.57 -9.03 6.96
C VAL A 117 18.26 -8.48 7.49
N GLN A 118 18.33 -7.69 8.56
CA GLN A 118 17.20 -6.94 9.10
C GLN A 118 17.44 -5.45 8.89
N VAL A 119 16.45 -4.75 8.33
CA VAL A 119 16.47 -3.29 8.18
C VAL A 119 15.31 -2.70 8.95
N VAL A 120 15.61 -1.82 9.91
CA VAL A 120 14.63 -1.05 10.67
C VAL A 120 14.73 0.40 10.24
N TYR A 121 13.64 0.96 9.75
CA TYR A 121 13.61 2.30 9.16
C TYR A 121 12.24 2.96 9.32
N GLU A 122 12.19 4.27 9.14
CA GLU A 122 10.95 5.05 9.23
C GLU A 122 10.72 5.82 7.93
N THR A 123 9.45 5.94 7.53
CA THR A 123 9.00 6.77 6.41
C THR A 123 8.10 7.88 6.91
N ALA A 124 8.12 9.01 6.21
CA ALA A 124 7.34 10.18 6.60
C ALA A 124 5.82 9.91 6.50
N THR A 125 5.07 10.38 7.50
CA THR A 125 3.62 10.12 7.65
C THR A 125 2.73 10.95 6.73
N ASP A 126 3.26 12.00 6.11
CA ASP A 126 2.51 12.94 5.27
C ASP A 126 3.07 13.05 3.84
N ALA A 127 3.85 12.06 3.41
CA ALA A 127 4.52 12.05 2.10
C ALA A 127 3.74 11.27 1.03
N VAL A 128 2.40 11.30 1.08
CA VAL A 128 1.55 10.63 0.08
C VAL A 128 1.66 11.37 -1.27
N PRO A 129 2.08 10.72 -2.36
CA PRO A 129 2.10 11.35 -3.67
C PRO A 129 0.70 11.75 -4.14
N LEU A 130 0.56 12.94 -4.73
CA LEU A 130 -0.72 13.44 -5.25
C LEU A 130 -1.44 12.45 -6.19
N PRO A 131 -0.76 11.72 -7.10
CA PRO A 131 -1.43 10.71 -7.93
C PRO A 131 -2.11 9.60 -7.12
N VAL A 132 -1.53 9.21 -5.98
CA VAL A 132 -2.05 8.15 -5.10
C VAL A 132 -3.27 8.66 -4.32
N SER A 133 -3.20 9.87 -3.76
CA SER A 133 -4.37 10.52 -3.13
C SER A 133 -5.53 10.68 -4.12
N ARG A 134 -5.24 11.09 -5.37
CA ARG A 134 -6.27 11.16 -6.42
C ARG A 134 -6.86 9.78 -6.74
N ALA A 135 -6.04 8.76 -6.91
CA ALA A 135 -6.47 7.40 -7.19
C ALA A 135 -7.35 6.85 -6.04
N TYR A 136 -6.97 7.14 -4.79
CA TYR A 136 -7.73 6.81 -3.60
C TYR A 136 -9.13 7.44 -3.60
N ALA A 137 -9.22 8.76 -3.81
CA ALA A 137 -10.50 9.45 -3.83
C ALA A 137 -11.40 9.00 -5.01
N GLU A 138 -10.82 8.75 -6.18
CA GLU A 138 -11.55 8.23 -7.35
C GLU A 138 -12.12 6.83 -7.08
N LEU A 139 -11.34 5.96 -6.44
CA LEU A 139 -11.76 4.63 -6.05
C LEU A 139 -12.94 4.67 -5.06
N VAL A 140 -12.79 5.46 -3.98
CA VAL A 140 -13.85 5.65 -2.99
C VAL A 140 -15.11 6.22 -3.64
N GLY A 141 -14.98 7.19 -4.55
CA GLY A 141 -16.10 7.78 -5.26
C GLY A 141 -16.88 6.80 -6.12
N ILE A 142 -16.19 5.89 -6.80
CA ILE A 142 -16.84 4.92 -7.68
C ILE A 142 -17.53 3.84 -6.88
N TRP A 143 -16.93 3.39 -5.77
CA TRP A 143 -17.57 2.45 -4.85
C TRP A 143 -18.77 3.08 -4.14
N TYR A 144 -18.66 4.34 -3.73
CA TYR A 144 -19.76 5.11 -3.17
C TYR A 144 -20.92 5.23 -4.16
N ARG A 145 -20.65 5.65 -5.39
CA ARG A 145 -21.66 5.72 -6.46
C ARG A 145 -22.31 4.37 -6.70
N GLN A 146 -21.52 3.30 -6.82
CA GLN A 146 -22.02 1.95 -7.06
C GLN A 146 -22.96 1.50 -5.93
N ALA A 147 -22.58 1.72 -4.68
CA ALA A 147 -23.39 1.34 -3.53
C ALA A 147 -24.69 2.15 -3.43
N LYS A 148 -24.64 3.47 -3.63
CA LYS A 148 -25.86 4.31 -3.59
C LYS A 148 -26.80 4.00 -4.75
N THR A 149 -26.29 3.72 -5.95
CA THR A 149 -27.10 3.26 -7.09
C THR A 149 -27.75 1.91 -6.78
N ALA A 150 -27.01 0.93 -6.26
CA ALA A 150 -27.56 -0.36 -5.88
C ALA A 150 -28.63 -0.23 -4.78
N ALA A 151 -28.41 0.64 -3.79
CA ALA A 151 -29.40 0.95 -2.76
C ALA A 151 -30.68 1.54 -3.33
N HIS A 152 -30.56 2.54 -4.21
CA HIS A 152 -31.70 3.21 -4.84
C HIS A 152 -32.54 2.27 -5.70
N LEU A 153 -31.89 1.34 -6.40
CA LEU A 153 -32.54 0.33 -7.24
C LEU A 153 -33.05 -0.89 -6.45
N GLY A 154 -32.82 -0.97 -5.14
CA GLY A 154 -33.19 -2.14 -4.34
C GLY A 154 -32.35 -3.39 -4.62
N GLN A 155 -31.16 -3.22 -5.19
CA GLN A 155 -30.27 -4.29 -5.68
C GLN A 155 -29.05 -4.52 -4.74
N LEU A 156 -29.18 -4.19 -3.46
CA LEU A 156 -28.09 -4.39 -2.50
C LEU A 156 -27.76 -5.87 -2.33
N ASN A 157 -26.50 -6.23 -2.56
CA ASN A 157 -25.98 -7.60 -2.46
C ASN A 157 -26.72 -8.63 -3.35
N LEU A 158 -27.37 -8.16 -4.43
CA LEU A 158 -28.11 -9.01 -5.35
C LEU A 158 -27.17 -9.60 -6.39
N ILE A 159 -27.09 -10.94 -6.48
CA ILE A 159 -26.15 -11.64 -7.38
C ILE A 159 -26.71 -11.85 -8.77
N SER A 160 -27.92 -12.37 -8.84
CA SER A 160 -28.72 -12.42 -10.05
C SER A 160 -30.19 -12.25 -9.69
N GLN A 161 -30.97 -11.83 -10.67
CA GLN A 161 -32.42 -11.77 -10.57
C GLN A 161 -33.01 -12.24 -11.89
N GLU A 162 -34.06 -13.05 -11.81
CA GLU A 162 -34.84 -13.43 -12.97
C GLU A 162 -36.03 -12.48 -13.11
N GLU A 163 -36.08 -11.73 -14.22
CA GLU A 163 -37.23 -10.89 -14.57
C GLU A 163 -37.69 -11.26 -15.99
N GLY A 164 -38.97 -11.64 -16.12
CA GLY A 164 -39.58 -11.93 -17.42
C GLY A 164 -38.96 -13.11 -18.18
N GLY A 165 -38.33 -14.07 -17.49
CA GLY A 165 -37.67 -15.22 -18.11
C GLY A 165 -36.25 -14.95 -18.62
N MET A 166 -35.70 -13.77 -18.33
CA MET A 166 -34.27 -13.46 -18.52
C MET A 166 -33.59 -13.33 -17.16
N GLU A 167 -32.52 -14.11 -16.96
CA GLU A 167 -31.64 -13.94 -15.80
C GLU A 167 -30.70 -12.76 -16.05
N THR A 168 -30.84 -11.71 -15.24
CA THR A 168 -29.87 -10.62 -15.20
C THR A 168 -28.88 -10.91 -14.08
N THR A 169 -27.65 -11.27 -14.46
CA THR A 169 -26.54 -11.30 -13.50
C THR A 169 -26.08 -9.87 -13.27
N TYR A 170 -26.32 -9.36 -12.07
CA TYR A 170 -25.74 -8.10 -11.67
C TYR A 170 -24.26 -8.32 -11.42
N ALA A 171 -23.44 -7.29 -11.65
CA ALA A 171 -22.05 -7.29 -11.20
C ALA A 171 -22.00 -7.15 -9.67
N SER A 172 -22.69 -8.05 -8.97
CA SER A 172 -22.35 -8.41 -7.61
C SER A 172 -21.05 -9.19 -7.67
N GLY A 173 -20.15 -8.91 -6.74
CA GLY A 173 -19.36 -9.92 -6.03
C GLY A 173 -18.36 -10.81 -6.78
N ALA A 174 -18.67 -11.32 -7.97
CA ALA A 174 -17.84 -12.29 -8.70
C ALA A 174 -16.47 -11.72 -9.10
N ASN A 175 -16.35 -10.39 -9.22
CA ASN A 175 -15.09 -9.68 -9.52
C ASN A 175 -14.78 -8.52 -8.54
N GLY A 176 -15.45 -8.46 -7.38
CA GLY A 176 -15.31 -7.35 -6.43
C GLY A 176 -15.89 -6.02 -6.93
N PHE A 177 -15.78 -4.96 -6.11
CA PHE A 177 -16.13 -3.61 -6.54
C PHE A 177 -15.31 -3.23 -7.79
N ARG A 178 -15.93 -2.57 -8.77
CA ARG A 178 -15.21 -2.22 -10.01
C ARG A 178 -14.07 -1.26 -9.67
N VAL A 179 -12.86 -1.64 -10.07
CA VAL A 179 -11.69 -0.77 -10.04
C VAL A 179 -11.48 -0.19 -11.44
N PRO A 180 -11.46 1.14 -11.62
CA PRO A 180 -11.23 1.75 -12.92
C PRO A 180 -9.82 1.49 -13.45
N ALA A 181 -9.69 1.40 -14.78
CA ALA A 181 -8.40 1.32 -15.43
C ALA A 181 -7.52 2.57 -15.17
N THR A 182 -8.14 3.75 -15.00
CA THR A 182 -7.46 5.01 -14.64
C THR A 182 -6.79 4.92 -13.28
N VAL A 183 -7.50 4.38 -12.27
CA VAL A 183 -6.95 4.14 -10.92
C VAL A 183 -5.77 3.18 -11.00
N LEU A 184 -5.90 2.07 -11.73
CA LEU A 184 -4.81 1.10 -11.91
C LEU A 184 -3.59 1.72 -12.59
N GLN A 185 -3.79 2.54 -13.65
CA GLN A 185 -2.69 3.23 -14.33
C GLN A 185 -1.91 4.18 -13.41
N LEU A 186 -2.61 4.89 -12.51
CA LEU A 186 -1.97 5.77 -11.54
C LEU A 186 -1.18 4.97 -10.49
N LEU A 187 -1.72 3.83 -10.05
CA LEU A 187 -1.10 3.00 -9.01
C LEU A 187 0.05 2.13 -9.53
N GLU A 188 0.03 1.70 -10.80
CA GLU A 188 1.06 0.82 -11.38
C GLU A 188 2.47 1.43 -11.29
N LEU A 189 2.58 2.77 -11.38
CA LEU A 189 3.84 3.49 -11.23
C LEU A 189 4.45 3.40 -9.82
N TYR A 190 3.63 3.07 -8.82
CA TYR A 190 4.04 2.99 -7.41
C TYR A 190 4.04 1.55 -6.88
N ARG A 191 3.81 0.58 -7.75
CA ARG A 191 3.81 -0.83 -7.39
C ARG A 191 5.22 -1.32 -7.16
N VAL A 192 5.45 -1.92 -5.99
CA VAL A 192 6.71 -2.60 -5.69
C VAL A 192 6.73 -3.92 -6.46
N PRO A 193 7.79 -4.23 -7.23
CA PRO A 193 7.92 -5.52 -7.88
C PRO A 193 7.84 -6.65 -6.83
N PRO A 194 7.21 -7.79 -7.15
CA PRO A 194 7.28 -8.95 -6.27
C PRO A 194 8.75 -9.35 -6.07
N MET A 195 9.19 -9.37 -4.80
CA MET A 195 10.52 -9.84 -4.39
C MET A 195 10.57 -11.37 -4.31
#